data_AF-A0A353C879-F1
#
_entry.id   AF-A0A353C879-F1
#
_cell.length_a   1.000
_cell.length_b   1.000
_cell.length_c   1.000
_cell.angle_alpha   90.00
_cell.angle_beta   90.00
_cell.angle_gamma   90.00
#
_symmetry.space_group_name_H-M   'P 1'
#
loop_
_entity.id
_entity.type
_entity.pdbx_description
1 polymer ?
#
loop_
_entity_poly.entity_id
_entity_poly.type
_entity_poly.pdbx_seq_one_letter_code
_entity_poly.pdbx_strand_id
1 'polypeptide(L)'
;MLFRSYFLQKYNADGTVASGWHASWDLNAKKEVVAIQEDETGLVLWSLWEHYQLFRDIEFAHRMYTKLVIPCADFMDKFVHPDLGLPKPSWNLWEDRRGIHTFTCATVVAGLRAATAFARLFAEEDRAERYVETAESMLDAMRFSLYSTEHGRFYRSLQLHGDDHFEPDSTLDASLFALFYFGCFEADDPMVVSTMEAIEEGLRVNGGIARFSGDGYMRVSEAPSGNAWMICTLWLADYYITRARSKQDLQPAMEFVKWCCEHALPSGVMAEQIDPSNGRSLSVAPLTWSHSTFVSTIHRYLERYRSLEI
;
A
#
# COMPACT_ATOMS: atom_id res chain seq x y z
N MET A 1 -3.03 -9.00 20.31
CA MET A 1 -3.46 -8.87 18.91
C MET A 1 -2.57 -9.70 17.98
N LEU A 2 -1.25 -9.78 18.19
CA LEU A 2 -0.39 -10.66 17.38
C LEU A 2 -0.83 -12.13 17.45
N PHE A 3 -1.12 -12.74 16.30
CA PHE A 3 -1.35 -14.17 16.17
C PHE A 3 -0.15 -14.77 15.45
N ARG A 4 0.62 -15.64 16.13
CA ARG A 4 1.82 -16.25 15.56
C ARG A 4 2.78 -15.23 14.89
N SER A 5 2.90 -14.04 15.51
CA SER A 5 3.78 -12.94 15.11
C SER A 5 3.37 -12.12 13.87
N TYR A 6 2.16 -12.28 13.36
CA TYR A 6 1.57 -11.40 12.32
C TYR A 6 0.19 -10.89 12.75
N PHE A 7 -0.33 -9.91 12.01
CA PHE A 7 -1.69 -9.39 12.17
C PHE A 7 -2.70 -10.17 11.34
N LEU A 8 -3.89 -10.36 11.90
CA LEU A 8 -5.05 -10.91 11.22
C LEU A 8 -5.98 -9.77 10.83
N GLN A 9 -6.70 -9.99 9.73
CA GLN A 9 -7.57 -9.01 9.07
C GLN A 9 -8.48 -8.21 10.02
N LYS A 10 -9.18 -8.90 10.93
CA LYS A 10 -10.19 -8.28 11.80
C LYS A 10 -10.15 -8.87 13.20
N TYR A 11 -10.35 -8.00 14.18
CA TYR A 11 -10.48 -8.35 15.58
C TYR A 11 -11.79 -7.80 16.14
N ASN A 12 -12.42 -8.56 17.03
CA ASN A 12 -13.49 -8.05 17.87
C ASN A 12 -12.90 -7.07 18.90
N ALA A 13 -13.75 -6.26 19.54
CA ALA A 13 -13.33 -5.30 20.55
C ALA A 13 -12.62 -5.97 21.77
N ASP A 14 -12.87 -7.26 22.01
CA ASP A 14 -12.21 -8.06 23.05
C ASP A 14 -10.83 -8.63 22.61
N GLY A 15 -10.41 -8.37 21.38
CA GLY A 15 -9.15 -8.84 20.80
C GLY A 15 -9.19 -10.25 20.22
N THR A 16 -10.35 -10.92 20.20
CA THR A 16 -10.54 -12.19 19.50
C THR A 16 -10.63 -11.98 17.99
N VAL A 17 -10.36 -13.01 17.19
CA VAL A 17 -10.44 -12.93 15.72
C VAL A 17 -11.90 -12.75 15.31
N ALA A 18 -12.18 -11.73 14.50
CA ALA A 18 -13.50 -11.46 13.96
C ALA A 18 -13.70 -12.11 12.59
N SER A 19 -14.94 -12.13 12.11
CA SER A 19 -15.26 -12.64 10.76
C SER A 19 -14.56 -11.80 9.69
N GLY A 20 -13.78 -12.47 8.84
CA GLY A 20 -13.08 -11.89 7.70
C GLY A 20 -13.64 -12.39 6.36
N TRP A 21 -13.14 -11.79 5.27
CA TRP A 21 -13.49 -12.19 3.90
C TRP A 21 -12.51 -13.21 3.31
N HIS A 22 -11.36 -13.38 3.96
CA HIS A 22 -10.31 -14.29 3.50
C HIS A 22 -10.75 -15.74 3.61
N ALA A 23 -10.79 -16.43 2.47
CA ALA A 23 -11.03 -17.86 2.45
C ALA A 23 -9.90 -18.60 3.18
N SER A 24 -10.25 -19.55 4.04
CA SER A 24 -9.31 -20.47 4.69
C SER A 24 -8.91 -21.65 3.81
N TRP A 25 -9.38 -21.67 2.55
CA TRP A 25 -9.12 -22.70 1.56
C TRP A 25 -8.72 -22.07 0.23
N ASP A 26 -7.57 -22.47 -0.29
CA ASP A 26 -7.09 -22.06 -1.60
C ASP A 26 -7.64 -23.00 -2.67
N LEU A 27 -8.48 -22.47 -3.56
CA LEU A 27 -9.12 -23.25 -4.63
C LEU A 27 -8.11 -23.74 -5.68
N ASN A 28 -7.06 -22.96 -5.94
CA ASN A 28 -6.04 -23.27 -6.93
C ASN A 28 -5.08 -24.33 -6.37
N ALA A 29 -4.55 -24.09 -5.17
CA ALA A 29 -3.61 -24.99 -4.51
C ALA A 29 -4.28 -26.18 -3.80
N LYS A 30 -5.62 -26.22 -3.74
CA LYS A 30 -6.44 -27.27 -3.13
C LYS A 30 -5.99 -27.64 -1.71
N LYS A 31 -5.65 -26.63 -0.91
CA LYS A 31 -5.16 -26.80 0.47
C LYS A 31 -5.71 -25.73 1.39
N GLU A 32 -5.74 -26.03 2.68
CA GLU A 32 -6.00 -25.02 3.71
C GLU A 32 -4.90 -23.97 3.68
N VAL A 33 -5.31 -22.70 3.77
CA VAL A 33 -4.40 -21.56 3.85
C VAL A 33 -4.78 -20.68 5.02
N VAL A 34 -3.76 -20.07 5.61
CA VAL A 34 -3.96 -19.07 6.63
C VAL A 34 -4.27 -17.75 5.94
N ALA A 35 -5.26 -17.03 6.47
CA ALA A 35 -5.74 -15.74 6.00
C ALA A 35 -4.75 -14.59 6.28
N ILE A 36 -3.50 -14.74 5.84
CA ILE A 36 -2.45 -13.74 5.98
C ILE A 36 -2.65 -12.68 4.90
N GLN A 37 -2.70 -11.43 5.31
CA GLN A 37 -2.53 -10.24 4.48
C GLN A 37 -1.32 -9.51 5.03
N GLU A 38 -0.17 -9.74 4.41
CA GLU A 38 1.12 -9.43 5.04
C GLU A 38 1.40 -7.92 5.13
N ASP A 39 0.78 -7.12 4.26
CA ASP A 39 0.84 -5.66 4.31
C ASP A 39 0.34 -5.10 5.62
N GLU A 40 -0.64 -5.73 6.28
CA GLU A 40 -1.11 -5.30 7.60
C GLU A 40 0.02 -5.35 8.64
N THR A 41 0.97 -6.27 8.49
CA THR A 41 2.12 -6.39 9.40
C THR A 41 3.20 -5.37 9.05
N GLY A 42 3.52 -5.22 7.75
CA GLY A 42 4.51 -4.24 7.29
C GLY A 42 4.12 -2.79 7.62
N LEU A 43 2.85 -2.43 7.37
CA LEU A 43 2.31 -1.10 7.62
C LEU A 43 2.35 -0.70 9.10
N VAL A 44 2.11 -1.64 10.02
CA VAL A 44 2.22 -1.35 11.47
C VAL A 44 3.65 -1.01 11.85
N LEU A 45 4.64 -1.77 11.38
CA LEU A 45 6.04 -1.51 11.70
C LEU A 45 6.52 -0.18 11.10
N TRP A 46 6.14 0.08 9.84
CA TRP A 46 6.40 1.35 9.19
C TRP A 46 5.79 2.53 9.96
N SER A 47 4.50 2.47 10.29
CA SER A 47 3.81 3.54 11.02
C SER A 47 4.37 3.80 12.43
N LEU A 48 4.83 2.76 13.13
CA LEU A 48 5.51 2.91 14.43
C LEU A 48 6.82 3.68 14.29
N TRP A 49 7.58 3.44 13.22
CA TRP A 49 8.81 4.19 12.98
C TRP A 49 8.55 5.63 12.58
N GLU A 50 7.55 5.90 11.72
CA GLU A 50 7.10 7.26 11.41
C GLU A 50 6.68 8.01 12.68
N HIS A 51 5.92 7.35 13.57
CA HIS A 51 5.56 7.92 14.87
C HIS A 51 6.81 8.27 15.71
N TYR A 52 7.79 7.37 15.79
CA TYR A 52 9.04 7.66 16.50
C TYR A 52 9.82 8.82 15.87
N GLN A 53 9.86 8.93 14.53
CA GLN A 53 10.54 10.04 13.84
C GLN A 53 9.95 11.40 14.21
N LEU A 54 8.63 11.47 14.37
CA LEU A 54 7.90 12.70 14.72
C LEU A 54 8.01 13.05 16.21
N PHE A 55 7.77 12.08 17.10
CA PHE A 55 7.60 12.37 18.53
C PHE A 55 8.83 12.06 19.39
N ARG A 56 9.76 11.24 18.88
CA ARG A 56 10.98 10.80 19.58
C ARG A 56 10.71 10.18 20.97
N ASP A 57 9.52 9.59 21.16
CA ASP A 57 9.13 8.91 22.40
C ASP A 57 9.86 7.55 22.51
N ILE A 58 11.01 7.57 23.18
CA ILE A 58 11.86 6.40 23.36
C ILE A 58 11.22 5.34 24.27
N GLU A 59 10.40 5.74 25.24
CA GLU A 59 9.76 4.81 26.16
C GLU A 59 8.67 4.01 25.44
N PHE A 60 7.85 4.69 24.64
CA PHE A 60 6.88 4.03 23.77
C PHE A 60 7.57 3.13 22.75
N ALA A 61 8.63 3.62 22.08
CA ALA A 61 9.42 2.83 21.14
C ALA A 61 9.97 1.55 21.77
N HIS A 62 10.58 1.63 22.95
CA HIS A 62 11.15 0.46 23.64
C HIS A 62 10.08 -0.58 24.01
N ARG A 63 8.91 -0.14 24.48
CA ARG A 63 7.79 -1.05 24.79
C ARG A 63 7.26 -1.77 23.56
N MET A 64 7.16 -1.07 22.43
CA MET A 64 6.70 -1.67 21.17
C MET A 64 7.77 -2.55 20.52
N TYR A 65 9.04 -2.19 20.66
CA TYR A 65 10.15 -2.88 20.01
C TYR A 65 10.19 -4.37 20.36
N THR A 66 10.23 -4.68 21.66
CA THR A 66 10.34 -6.06 22.15
C THR A 66 9.07 -6.89 21.93
N LYS A 67 7.89 -6.27 22.09
CA LYS A 67 6.60 -6.99 22.08
C LYS A 67 5.96 -7.08 20.70
N LEU A 68 6.35 -6.24 19.76
CA LEU A 68 5.68 -6.10 18.47
C LEU A 68 6.67 -6.05 17.32
N VAL A 69 7.63 -5.11 17.32
CA VAL A 69 8.54 -4.95 16.18
C VAL A 69 9.37 -6.21 15.94
N ILE A 70 10.02 -6.76 16.97
CA ILE A 70 10.85 -7.97 16.83
C ILE A 70 10.05 -9.16 16.30
N PRO A 71 8.91 -9.58 16.92
CA PRO A 71 8.15 -10.72 16.42
C PRO A 71 7.69 -10.54 14.97
N CYS A 72 7.18 -9.36 14.60
CA CYS A 72 6.69 -9.08 13.26
C CYS A 72 7.81 -9.05 12.22
N ALA A 73 8.94 -8.41 12.54
CA ALA A 73 10.08 -8.38 11.65
C ALA A 73 10.71 -9.77 11.47
N ASP A 74 10.82 -10.56 12.55
CA ASP A 74 11.27 -11.96 12.48
C ASP A 74 10.32 -12.85 11.66
N PHE A 75 9.02 -12.52 11.64
CA PHE A 75 8.05 -13.20 10.79
C PHE A 75 8.27 -12.83 9.32
N MET A 76 8.27 -11.54 8.97
CA MET A 76 8.46 -11.07 7.59
C MET A 76 9.80 -11.53 7.00
N ASP A 77 10.88 -11.47 7.81
CA ASP A 77 12.21 -11.96 7.46
C ASP A 77 12.22 -13.44 7.05
N LYS A 78 11.35 -14.26 7.66
CA LYS A 78 11.22 -15.70 7.37
C LYS A 78 10.11 -16.04 6.38
N PHE A 79 9.23 -15.08 6.09
CA PHE A 79 8.09 -15.26 5.19
C PHE A 79 8.46 -14.91 3.73
N VAL A 80 9.71 -15.18 3.35
CA VAL A 80 10.22 -14.96 1.99
C VAL A 80 10.15 -16.25 1.17
N HIS A 81 9.75 -16.14 -0.09
CA HIS A 81 9.74 -17.21 -1.07
C HIS A 81 11.18 -17.52 -1.50
N PRO A 82 11.65 -18.77 -1.33
CA PRO A 82 13.07 -19.11 -1.46
C PRO A 82 13.65 -18.81 -2.85
N ASP A 83 12.87 -19.05 -3.91
CA ASP A 83 13.35 -18.88 -5.28
C ASP A 83 13.16 -17.47 -5.85
N LEU A 84 12.23 -16.70 -5.28
CA LEU A 84 11.85 -15.39 -5.82
C LEU A 84 12.46 -14.23 -5.03
N GLY A 85 12.83 -14.44 -3.76
CA GLY A 85 13.26 -13.35 -2.88
C GLY A 85 12.15 -12.36 -2.51
N LEU A 86 10.91 -12.63 -2.91
CA LEU A 86 9.69 -11.87 -2.59
C LEU A 86 8.94 -12.50 -1.40
N PRO A 87 8.01 -11.81 -0.74
CA PRO A 87 7.18 -12.44 0.29
C PRO A 87 6.39 -13.63 -0.27
N LYS A 88 6.07 -14.61 0.59
CA LYS A 88 5.25 -15.76 0.19
C LYS A 88 3.81 -15.29 -0.15
N PRO A 89 3.05 -16.08 -0.95
CA PRO A 89 1.74 -15.64 -1.38
C PRO A 89 0.76 -15.40 -0.21
N SER A 90 0.15 -14.22 -0.22
CA SER A 90 -0.80 -13.72 0.78
C SER A 90 -1.98 -13.00 0.10
N TRP A 91 -3.00 -12.63 0.89
CA TRP A 91 -4.11 -11.81 0.40
C TRP A 91 -3.63 -10.38 0.12
N ASN A 92 -4.20 -9.73 -0.88
CA ASN A 92 -3.89 -8.34 -1.22
C ASN A 92 -4.64 -7.34 -0.34
N LEU A 93 -4.27 -6.05 -0.47
CA LEU A 93 -4.94 -4.93 0.20
C LEU A 93 -6.44 -4.78 -0.12
N TRP A 94 -6.88 -5.30 -1.27
CA TRP A 94 -8.28 -5.26 -1.69
C TRP A 94 -9.09 -6.47 -1.21
N GLU A 95 -8.45 -7.38 -0.46
CA GLU A 95 -9.04 -8.55 0.21
C GLU A 95 -9.71 -9.55 -0.75
N ASP A 96 -9.35 -9.54 -2.05
CA ASP A 96 -10.09 -10.25 -3.09
C ASP A 96 -9.30 -11.36 -3.80
N ARG A 97 -7.97 -11.37 -3.68
CA ARG A 97 -7.13 -12.37 -4.36
C ARG A 97 -5.85 -12.70 -3.59
N ARG A 98 -5.36 -13.92 -3.82
CA ARG A 98 -4.12 -14.44 -3.23
C ARG A 98 -3.01 -14.49 -4.28
N GLY A 99 -1.80 -14.09 -3.88
CA GLY A 99 -0.65 -13.99 -4.78
C GLY A 99 0.51 -13.25 -4.10
N ILE A 100 1.51 -12.86 -4.88
CA ILE A 100 2.58 -11.97 -4.43
C ILE A 100 2.30 -10.59 -5.04
N HIS A 101 1.92 -9.63 -4.20
CA HIS A 101 1.43 -8.32 -4.67
C HIS A 101 2.51 -7.25 -4.51
N THR A 102 2.69 -6.41 -5.52
CA THR A 102 3.70 -5.33 -5.51
C THR A 102 3.49 -4.37 -4.34
N PHE A 103 2.22 -4.06 -4.01
CA PHE A 103 1.87 -3.28 -2.81
C PHE A 103 2.38 -3.95 -1.54
N THR A 104 2.08 -5.24 -1.35
CA THR A 104 2.50 -6.01 -0.18
C THR A 104 4.03 -6.06 -0.07
N CYS A 105 4.74 -6.35 -1.15
CA CYS A 105 6.20 -6.30 -1.18
C CYS A 105 6.73 -4.93 -0.71
N ALA A 106 6.16 -3.84 -1.21
CA ALA A 106 6.59 -2.50 -0.84
C ALA A 106 6.38 -2.22 0.66
N THR A 107 5.25 -2.64 1.23
CA THR A 107 4.98 -2.48 2.68
C THR A 107 5.90 -3.35 3.55
N VAL A 108 6.28 -4.55 3.09
CA VAL A 108 7.21 -5.44 3.79
C VAL A 108 8.63 -4.85 3.80
N VAL A 109 9.10 -4.32 2.67
CA VAL A 109 10.37 -3.60 2.58
C VAL A 109 10.39 -2.41 3.55
N ALA A 110 9.32 -1.59 3.55
CA ALA A 110 9.19 -0.48 4.50
C ALA A 110 9.19 -0.94 5.96
N GLY A 111 8.45 -2.01 6.28
CA GLY A 111 8.36 -2.58 7.63
C GLY A 111 9.70 -3.15 8.11
N LEU A 112 10.44 -3.85 7.26
CA LEU A 112 11.78 -4.36 7.58
C LEU A 112 12.79 -3.23 7.76
N ARG A 113 12.79 -2.21 6.90
CA ARG A 113 13.64 -1.01 7.08
C ARG A 113 13.32 -0.26 8.38
N ALA A 114 12.05 -0.15 8.73
CA ALA A 114 11.62 0.39 10.02
C ALA A 114 12.16 -0.47 11.19
N ALA A 115 12.08 -1.79 11.08
CA ALA A 115 12.63 -2.71 12.09
C ALA A 115 14.15 -2.63 12.20
N THR A 116 14.88 -2.48 11.09
CA THR A 116 16.33 -2.19 11.08
C THR A 116 16.62 -0.92 11.88
N ALA A 117 15.85 0.14 11.64
CA ALA A 117 16.08 1.42 12.29
C ALA A 117 15.79 1.37 13.80
N PHE A 118 14.75 0.64 14.22
CA PHE A 118 14.52 0.33 15.63
C PHE A 118 15.64 -0.53 16.23
N ALA A 119 16.12 -1.55 15.52
CA ALA A 119 17.20 -2.39 16.00
C ALA A 119 18.48 -1.59 16.24
N ARG A 120 18.84 -0.69 15.32
CA ARG A 120 19.96 0.26 15.52
C ARG A 120 19.73 1.21 16.68
N LEU A 121 18.50 1.72 16.85
CA LEU A 121 18.15 2.59 17.98
C LEU A 121 18.42 1.92 19.34
N PHE A 122 18.23 0.60 19.43
CA PHE A 122 18.47 -0.19 20.63
C PHE A 122 19.80 -0.97 20.61
N ALA A 123 20.70 -0.63 19.68
CA ALA A 123 22.03 -1.21 19.54
C ALA A 123 22.06 -2.74 19.30
N GLU A 124 21.05 -3.28 18.62
CA GLU A 124 21.00 -4.67 18.15
C GLU A 124 21.48 -4.78 16.69
N GLU A 125 22.77 -4.56 16.44
CA GLU A 125 23.31 -4.46 15.07
C GLU A 125 23.14 -5.76 14.27
N ASP A 126 23.39 -6.94 14.86
CA ASP A 126 23.22 -8.23 14.17
C ASP A 126 21.79 -8.39 13.60
N ARG A 127 20.79 -7.92 14.35
CA ARG A 127 19.39 -7.94 13.93
C ARG A 127 19.11 -6.90 12.86
N ALA A 128 19.69 -5.71 13.00
CA ALA A 128 19.58 -4.64 12.03
C ALA A 128 20.14 -5.06 10.66
N GLU A 129 21.32 -5.67 10.64
CA GLU A 129 21.99 -6.19 9.44
C GLU A 129 21.13 -7.23 8.73
N ARG A 130 20.59 -8.21 9.47
CA ARG A 130 19.70 -9.22 8.89
C ARG A 130 18.45 -8.62 8.26
N TYR A 131 17.75 -7.72 8.97
CA TYR A 131 16.52 -7.12 8.44
C TYR A 131 16.77 -6.23 7.23
N VAL A 132 17.88 -5.50 7.20
CA VAL A 132 18.20 -4.64 6.03
C VAL A 132 18.62 -5.50 4.85
N GLU A 133 19.37 -6.58 5.06
CA GLU A 133 19.73 -7.53 4.00
C GLU A 133 18.49 -8.11 3.33
N THR A 134 17.51 -8.58 4.11
CA THR A 134 16.24 -9.09 3.57
C THR A 134 15.46 -8.00 2.83
N ALA A 135 15.41 -6.77 3.36
CA ALA A 135 14.70 -5.66 2.71
C ALA A 135 15.32 -5.26 1.36
N GLU A 136 16.64 -5.11 1.30
CA GLU A 136 17.34 -4.72 0.07
C GLU A 136 17.35 -5.85 -0.96
N SER A 137 17.53 -7.11 -0.54
CA SER A 137 17.40 -8.26 -1.43
C SER A 137 15.98 -8.37 -2.02
N MET A 138 14.95 -8.06 -1.23
CA MET A 138 13.57 -8.05 -1.70
C MET A 138 13.32 -6.91 -2.69
N LEU A 139 13.94 -5.75 -2.49
CA LEU A 139 13.86 -4.63 -3.43
C LEU A 139 14.45 -5.00 -4.81
N ASP A 140 15.59 -5.68 -4.82
CA ASP A 140 16.21 -6.19 -6.06
C ASP A 140 15.31 -7.23 -6.73
N ALA A 141 14.70 -8.14 -5.96
CA ALA A 141 13.73 -9.11 -6.45
C ALA A 141 12.48 -8.43 -7.05
N MET A 142 11.97 -7.35 -6.43
CA MET A 142 10.85 -6.58 -6.98
C MET A 142 11.21 -6.00 -8.35
N ARG A 143 12.41 -5.43 -8.51
CA ARG A 143 12.88 -4.89 -9.79
C ARG A 143 12.96 -5.97 -10.86
N PHE A 144 13.42 -7.17 -10.53
CA PHE A 144 13.61 -8.26 -11.48
C PHE A 144 12.29 -8.98 -11.84
N SER A 145 11.46 -9.28 -10.85
CA SER A 145 10.29 -10.14 -11.01
C SER A 145 8.98 -9.39 -11.20
N LEU A 146 8.88 -8.13 -10.76
CA LEU A 146 7.62 -7.37 -10.80
C LEU A 146 7.64 -6.23 -11.82
N TYR A 147 8.78 -5.88 -12.43
CA TYR A 147 8.81 -4.89 -13.50
C TYR A 147 8.65 -5.54 -14.87
N SER A 148 7.67 -5.07 -15.65
CA SER A 148 7.47 -5.51 -17.02
C SER A 148 8.21 -4.61 -17.99
N THR A 149 9.22 -5.14 -18.69
CA THR A 149 9.85 -4.43 -19.81
C THR A 149 8.94 -4.33 -21.03
N GLU A 150 7.99 -5.27 -21.19
CA GLU A 150 7.02 -5.26 -22.28
C GLU A 150 5.99 -4.12 -22.11
N HIS A 151 5.41 -4.00 -20.91
CA HIS A 151 4.43 -2.94 -20.62
C HIS A 151 5.09 -1.63 -20.18
N GLY A 152 6.39 -1.64 -19.87
CA GLY A 152 7.12 -0.48 -19.37
C GLY A 152 6.65 -0.02 -17.99
N ARG A 153 6.16 -0.93 -17.13
CA ARG A 153 5.62 -0.61 -15.79
C ARG A 153 5.63 -1.83 -14.87
N PHE A 154 5.41 -1.62 -13.58
CA PHE A 154 5.25 -2.72 -12.64
C PHE A 154 3.94 -3.49 -12.88
N TYR A 155 4.01 -4.81 -12.74
CA TYR A 155 2.87 -5.70 -12.58
C TYR A 155 2.18 -5.40 -11.24
N ARG A 156 0.85 -5.61 -11.19
CA ARG A 156 0.11 -5.56 -9.92
C ARG A 156 0.59 -6.65 -8.96
N SER A 157 0.80 -7.84 -9.50
CA SER A 157 1.10 -9.04 -8.72
C SER A 157 1.66 -10.16 -9.58
N LEU A 158 2.22 -11.18 -8.93
CA LEU A 158 2.34 -12.53 -9.47
C LEU A 158 1.20 -13.38 -8.91
N GLN A 159 0.29 -13.80 -9.79
CA GLN A 159 -0.84 -14.65 -9.40
C GLN A 159 -0.38 -16.08 -9.22
N LEU A 160 -0.87 -16.72 -8.15
CA LEU A 160 -0.58 -18.11 -7.86
C LEU A 160 -1.58 -19.03 -8.58
N HIS A 161 -1.05 -19.89 -9.46
CA HIS A 161 -1.80 -20.94 -10.14
C HIS A 161 -1.29 -22.31 -9.68
N GLY A 162 -2.18 -23.13 -9.12
CA GLY A 162 -1.90 -24.53 -8.78
C GLY A 162 -0.60 -24.74 -7.97
N ASP A 163 0.26 -25.62 -8.50
CA ASP A 163 1.50 -26.12 -7.88
C ASP A 163 2.66 -25.10 -7.94
N ASP A 164 2.49 -23.94 -7.28
CA ASP A 164 3.51 -22.88 -7.17
C ASP A 164 3.95 -22.28 -8.52
N HIS A 165 3.08 -22.32 -9.54
CA HIS A 165 3.27 -21.59 -10.79
C HIS A 165 2.80 -20.14 -10.61
N PHE A 166 3.65 -19.19 -11.02
CA PHE A 166 3.37 -17.76 -10.92
C PHE A 166 3.19 -17.14 -12.30
N GLU A 167 2.04 -16.50 -12.51
CA GLU A 167 1.77 -15.74 -13.73
C GLU A 167 1.76 -14.24 -13.42
N PRO A 168 2.51 -13.41 -14.18
CA PRO A 168 2.46 -11.96 -14.03
C PRO A 168 1.07 -11.41 -14.35
N ASP A 169 0.53 -10.60 -13.44
CA ASP A 169 -0.72 -9.88 -13.63
C ASP A 169 -0.45 -8.44 -14.00
N SER A 170 -0.65 -8.13 -15.28
CA SER A 170 -0.44 -6.80 -15.85
C SER A 170 -1.62 -5.86 -15.69
N THR A 171 -2.69 -6.23 -14.99
CA THR A 171 -3.79 -5.30 -14.75
C THR A 171 -3.29 -4.04 -14.03
N LEU A 172 -3.70 -2.86 -14.51
CA LEU A 172 -3.40 -1.60 -13.84
C LEU A 172 -4.04 -1.54 -12.46
N ASP A 173 -3.30 -1.06 -11.47
CA ASP A 173 -3.76 -0.93 -10.09
C ASP A 173 -3.17 0.31 -9.42
N ALA A 174 -4.03 1.16 -8.85
CA ALA A 174 -3.65 2.39 -8.17
C ALA A 174 -2.78 2.13 -6.93
N SER A 175 -2.83 0.93 -6.34
CA SER A 175 -1.98 0.55 -5.21
C SER A 175 -0.48 0.56 -5.54
N LEU A 176 -0.09 0.56 -6.81
CA LEU A 176 1.33 0.65 -7.22
C LEU A 176 1.98 1.99 -6.85
N PHE A 177 1.23 3.01 -6.41
CA PHE A 177 1.79 4.20 -5.76
C PHE A 177 2.72 3.86 -4.57
N ALA A 178 2.49 2.70 -3.93
CA ALA A 178 3.28 2.16 -2.85
C ALA A 178 4.79 2.07 -3.16
N LEU A 179 5.15 1.91 -4.45
CA LEU A 179 6.54 1.83 -4.90
C LEU A 179 7.36 3.05 -4.43
N PHE A 180 6.86 4.26 -4.62
CA PHE A 180 7.54 5.47 -4.13
C PHE A 180 7.13 5.84 -2.72
N TYR A 181 5.87 5.60 -2.36
CA TYR A 181 5.33 6.06 -1.07
C TYR A 181 6.04 5.38 0.12
N PHE A 182 6.41 4.11 -0.03
CA PHE A 182 7.17 3.36 0.98
C PHE A 182 8.69 3.35 0.72
N GLY A 183 9.17 4.19 -0.20
CA GLY A 183 10.59 4.37 -0.47
C GLY A 183 11.29 3.17 -1.10
N CYS A 184 10.57 2.29 -1.81
CA CYS A 184 11.21 1.20 -2.56
C CYS A 184 11.98 1.77 -3.76
N PHE A 185 11.36 2.68 -4.49
CA PHE A 185 11.96 3.36 -5.64
C PHE A 185 11.73 4.86 -5.53
N GLU A 186 12.65 5.66 -6.07
CA GLU A 186 12.48 7.11 -6.10
C GLU A 186 11.29 7.50 -6.99
N ALA A 187 10.56 8.56 -6.63
CA ALA A 187 9.39 9.00 -7.40
C ALA A 187 9.75 9.46 -8.84
N ASP A 188 11.00 9.85 -9.08
CA ASP A 188 11.52 10.21 -10.41
C ASP A 188 12.23 9.04 -11.11
N ASP A 189 12.27 7.84 -10.52
CA ASP A 189 12.76 6.64 -11.21
C ASP A 189 11.90 6.39 -12.46
N PRO A 190 12.49 6.22 -13.66
CA PRO A 190 11.74 6.01 -14.89
C PRO A 190 10.69 4.90 -14.80
N MET A 191 10.95 3.84 -14.03
CA MET A 191 10.02 2.72 -13.83
C MET A 191 8.80 3.13 -13.01
N VAL A 192 8.98 4.02 -12.02
CA VAL A 192 7.87 4.57 -11.23
C VAL A 192 7.09 5.58 -12.07
N VAL A 193 7.78 6.45 -12.80
CA VAL A 193 7.15 7.48 -13.62
C VAL A 193 6.21 6.86 -14.64
N SER A 194 6.68 5.88 -15.42
CA SER A 194 5.86 5.19 -16.41
C SER A 194 4.70 4.41 -15.78
N THR A 195 4.90 3.86 -14.58
CA THR A 195 3.83 3.16 -13.83
C THR A 195 2.74 4.14 -13.40
N MET A 196 3.10 5.29 -12.86
CA MET A 196 2.14 6.29 -12.38
C MET A 196 1.42 7.00 -13.53
N GLU A 197 2.10 7.25 -14.65
CA GLU A 197 1.48 7.77 -15.87
C GLU A 197 0.43 6.80 -16.42
N ALA A 198 0.76 5.50 -16.48
CA ALA A 198 -0.19 4.47 -16.91
C ALA A 198 -1.40 4.33 -15.97
N ILE A 199 -1.20 4.54 -14.67
CA ILE A 199 -2.28 4.57 -13.67
C ILE A 199 -3.20 5.76 -13.91
N GLU A 200 -2.64 6.97 -14.06
CA GLU A 200 -3.44 8.16 -14.30
C GLU A 200 -4.22 8.06 -15.62
N GLU A 201 -3.59 7.60 -16.70
CA GLU A 201 -4.28 7.47 -17.98
C GLU A 201 -5.34 6.37 -17.94
N GLY A 202 -5.00 5.19 -17.44
CA GLY A 202 -5.84 4.00 -17.57
C GLY A 202 -6.91 3.84 -16.49
N LEU A 203 -6.79 4.50 -15.33
CA LEU A 203 -7.73 4.38 -14.22
C LEU A 203 -8.55 5.66 -13.95
N ARG A 204 -8.34 6.73 -14.73
CA ARG A 204 -9.09 7.97 -14.53
C ARG A 204 -10.54 7.86 -14.96
N VAL A 205 -11.43 8.28 -14.07
CA VAL A 205 -12.87 8.28 -14.28
C VAL A 205 -13.49 9.53 -13.63
N ASN A 206 -14.04 10.40 -14.48
CA ASN A 206 -14.62 11.71 -14.10
C ASN A 206 -13.74 12.55 -13.16
N GLY A 207 -12.44 12.60 -13.43
CA GLY A 207 -11.48 13.38 -12.65
C GLY A 207 -10.91 12.66 -11.42
N GLY A 208 -11.53 11.56 -10.97
CA GLY A 208 -10.99 10.69 -9.93
C GLY A 208 -10.26 9.48 -10.50
N ILE A 209 -9.72 8.63 -9.62
CA ILE A 209 -8.96 7.42 -9.98
C ILE A 209 -9.65 6.19 -9.39
N ALA A 210 -9.83 5.15 -10.20
CA ALA A 210 -10.36 3.87 -9.74
C ALA A 210 -9.28 2.95 -9.15
N ARG A 211 -9.68 1.87 -8.46
CA ARG A 211 -8.72 0.93 -7.85
C ARG A 211 -7.88 0.20 -8.89
N PHE A 212 -8.52 -0.47 -9.84
CA PHE A 212 -7.87 -1.24 -10.89
C PHE A 212 -8.80 -1.47 -12.08
N SER A 213 -8.22 -1.79 -13.24
CA SER A 213 -9.02 -2.08 -14.43
C SER A 213 -9.86 -3.35 -14.25
N GLY A 214 -11.13 -3.28 -14.62
CA GLY A 214 -12.09 -4.37 -14.50
C GLY A 214 -12.69 -4.54 -13.10
N ASP A 215 -12.54 -3.55 -12.21
CA ASP A 215 -13.12 -3.62 -10.86
C ASP A 215 -14.65 -3.78 -10.89
N GLY A 216 -15.13 -4.88 -10.33
CA GLY A 216 -16.55 -5.24 -10.25
C GLY A 216 -17.24 -4.78 -8.97
N TYR A 217 -16.50 -4.28 -7.98
CA TYR A 217 -17.07 -3.96 -6.67
C TYR A 217 -17.92 -2.70 -6.72
N MET A 218 -19.21 -2.82 -6.36
CA MET A 218 -20.20 -1.73 -6.42
C MET A 218 -20.30 -1.06 -7.80
N ARG A 219 -19.92 -1.78 -8.87
CA ARG A 219 -19.84 -1.25 -10.22
C ARG A 219 -21.21 -0.81 -10.72
N VAL A 220 -21.32 0.44 -11.15
CA VAL A 220 -22.57 1.02 -11.68
C VAL A 220 -22.54 1.30 -13.18
N SER A 221 -21.37 1.21 -13.82
CA SER A 221 -21.23 1.36 -15.27
C SER A 221 -20.35 0.29 -15.89
N GLU A 222 -20.53 0.02 -17.18
CA GLU A 222 -19.68 -0.91 -17.94
C GLU A 222 -18.30 -0.31 -18.30
N ALA A 223 -17.97 0.90 -17.82
CA ALA A 223 -16.67 1.52 -18.06
C ALA A 223 -15.53 0.62 -17.53
N PRO A 224 -14.41 0.48 -18.27
CA PRO A 224 -13.32 -0.44 -17.89
C PRO A 224 -12.69 -0.16 -16.53
N SER A 225 -12.66 1.09 -16.07
CA SER A 225 -11.98 1.48 -14.83
C SER A 225 -12.77 1.16 -13.55
N GLY A 226 -14.09 1.00 -13.60
CA GLY A 226 -14.94 0.95 -12.39
C GLY A 226 -15.26 2.35 -11.85
N ASN A 227 -15.53 2.46 -10.55
CA ASN A 227 -15.86 3.73 -9.89
C ASN A 227 -14.60 4.44 -9.40
N ALA A 228 -14.63 5.78 -9.30
CA ALA A 228 -13.53 6.53 -8.67
C ALA A 228 -13.54 6.27 -7.15
N TRP A 229 -12.35 6.14 -6.58
CA TRP A 229 -12.12 6.01 -5.15
C TRP A 229 -11.42 7.25 -4.62
N MET A 230 -11.95 7.83 -3.54
CA MET A 230 -11.37 9.01 -2.90
C MET A 230 -9.90 8.80 -2.56
N ILE A 231 -9.58 7.64 -2.00
CA ILE A 231 -8.23 7.29 -1.61
C ILE A 231 -7.28 7.14 -2.80
N CYS A 232 -7.69 6.48 -3.88
CA CYS A 232 -6.84 6.28 -5.05
C CYS A 232 -6.55 7.61 -5.76
N THR A 233 -7.53 8.53 -5.78
CA THR A 233 -7.33 9.90 -6.24
C THR A 233 -6.26 10.62 -5.41
N LEU A 234 -6.29 10.46 -4.08
CA LEU A 234 -5.31 11.09 -3.18
C LEU A 234 -3.92 10.45 -3.29
N TRP A 235 -3.80 9.16 -3.56
CA TRP A 235 -2.51 8.52 -3.82
C TRP A 235 -1.81 9.10 -5.06
N LEU A 236 -2.58 9.43 -6.10
CA LEU A 236 -2.04 10.12 -7.26
C LEU A 236 -1.65 11.57 -6.91
N ALA A 237 -2.42 12.26 -6.06
CA ALA A 237 -2.04 13.56 -5.53
C ALA A 237 -0.70 13.50 -4.77
N ASP A 238 -0.48 12.47 -3.94
CA ASP A 238 0.77 12.26 -3.21
C ASP A 238 1.96 12.02 -4.12
N TYR A 239 1.76 11.39 -5.28
CA TYR A 239 2.81 11.26 -6.29
C TYR A 239 3.23 12.63 -6.86
N TYR A 240 2.26 13.45 -7.26
CA TYR A 240 2.53 14.81 -7.73
C TYR A 240 3.20 15.69 -6.67
N ILE A 241 2.76 15.59 -5.41
CA ILE A 241 3.40 16.28 -4.27
C ILE A 241 4.86 15.85 -4.15
N THR A 242 5.12 14.54 -4.22
CA THR A 242 6.47 14.01 -4.02
C THR A 242 7.43 14.46 -5.13
N ARG A 243 6.96 14.53 -6.38
CA ARG A 243 7.76 14.94 -7.54
C ARG A 243 7.94 16.45 -7.72
N ALA A 244 7.05 17.26 -7.15
CA ALA A 244 7.05 18.70 -7.39
C ALA A 244 8.42 19.34 -7.12
N ARG A 245 9.00 20.03 -8.09
CA ARG A 245 10.29 20.76 -7.99
C ARG A 245 10.08 22.27 -7.87
N SER A 246 8.87 22.74 -8.16
CA SER A 246 8.42 24.11 -7.99
C SER A 246 7.00 24.15 -7.40
N LYS A 247 6.57 25.29 -6.86
CA LYS A 247 5.19 25.45 -6.37
C LYS A 247 4.16 25.29 -7.47
N GLN A 248 4.52 25.51 -8.72
CA GLN A 248 3.63 25.33 -9.85
C GLN A 248 3.38 23.83 -10.13
N ASP A 249 4.39 22.99 -9.92
CA ASP A 249 4.27 21.53 -10.08
C ASP A 249 3.30 20.89 -9.06
N LEU A 250 2.93 21.63 -8.00
CA LEU A 250 1.92 21.19 -7.03
C LEU A 250 0.47 21.38 -7.52
N GLN A 251 0.27 22.05 -8.65
CA GLN A 251 -1.08 22.32 -9.17
C GLN A 251 -1.89 21.02 -9.40
N PRO A 252 -1.37 19.97 -10.09
CA PRO A 252 -2.14 18.74 -10.32
C PRO A 252 -2.58 18.06 -9.03
N ALA A 253 -1.70 18.02 -8.01
CA ALA A 253 -2.07 17.47 -6.70
C ALA A 253 -3.26 18.21 -6.06
N MET A 254 -3.27 19.54 -6.17
CA MET A 254 -4.35 20.37 -5.64
C MET A 254 -5.66 20.18 -6.43
N GLU A 255 -5.60 19.86 -7.72
CA GLU A 255 -6.79 19.53 -8.52
C GLU A 255 -7.44 18.24 -8.03
N PHE A 256 -6.66 17.20 -7.73
CA PHE A 256 -7.16 15.96 -7.14
C PHE A 256 -7.73 16.16 -5.72
N VAL A 257 -7.06 16.97 -4.89
CA VAL A 257 -7.58 17.34 -3.56
C VAL A 257 -8.93 18.07 -3.67
N LYS A 258 -9.05 19.03 -4.59
CA LYS A 258 -10.31 19.75 -4.83
C LYS A 258 -11.40 18.81 -5.31
N TRP A 259 -11.08 17.88 -6.22
CA TRP A 259 -12.01 16.86 -6.66
C TRP A 259 -12.58 16.06 -5.48
N CYS A 260 -11.74 15.66 -4.51
CA CYS A 260 -12.22 14.99 -3.29
C CYS A 260 -13.13 15.88 -2.44
N CYS A 261 -12.84 17.18 -2.31
CA CYS A 261 -13.69 18.12 -1.59
C CYS A 261 -15.05 18.34 -2.27
N GLU A 262 -15.07 18.43 -3.60
CA GLU A 262 -16.29 18.63 -4.40
C GLU A 262 -17.23 17.42 -4.33
N HIS A 263 -16.68 16.22 -4.15
CA HIS A 263 -17.42 14.97 -4.06
C HIS A 263 -17.64 14.47 -2.62
N ALA A 264 -17.22 15.24 -1.62
CA ALA A 264 -17.58 14.99 -0.24
C ALA A 264 -19.08 15.26 -0.01
N LEU A 265 -19.68 14.58 0.96
CA LEU A 265 -21.03 14.90 1.40
C LEU A 265 -21.09 16.35 1.93
N PRO A 266 -22.27 17.01 1.99
CA PRO A 266 -22.39 18.37 2.52
C PRO A 266 -21.84 18.57 3.95
N SER A 267 -21.72 17.49 4.72
CA SER A 267 -21.09 17.48 6.05
C SER A 267 -19.55 17.49 6.02
N GLY A 268 -18.92 17.36 4.86
CA GLY A 268 -17.49 17.13 4.68
C GLY A 268 -17.08 15.65 4.80
N VAL A 269 -18.03 14.73 4.99
CA VAL A 269 -17.76 13.28 5.06
C VAL A 269 -17.36 12.75 3.68
N MET A 270 -16.24 12.03 3.62
CA MET A 270 -15.75 11.35 2.43
C MET A 270 -16.21 9.89 2.43
N ALA A 271 -16.89 9.51 1.37
CA ALA A 271 -17.25 8.13 1.09
C ALA A 271 -16.07 7.36 0.47
N GLU A 272 -16.21 6.06 0.36
CA GLU A 272 -15.26 5.21 -0.32
C GLU A 272 -15.20 5.48 -1.84
N GLN A 273 -16.37 5.52 -2.49
CA GLN A 273 -16.48 5.58 -3.95
C GLN A 273 -17.40 6.69 -4.43
N ILE A 274 -17.19 7.11 -5.68
CA ILE A 274 -18.04 8.07 -6.39
C ILE A 274 -18.62 7.42 -7.64
N ASP A 275 -19.94 7.49 -7.77
CA ASP A 275 -20.69 7.05 -8.94
C ASP A 275 -20.29 7.89 -10.16
N PRO A 276 -19.72 7.30 -11.22
CA PRO A 276 -19.31 8.03 -12.39
C PRO A 276 -20.47 8.56 -13.26
N SER A 277 -21.69 8.09 -13.09
CA SER A 277 -22.83 8.57 -13.88
C SER A 277 -23.42 9.87 -13.35
N ASN A 278 -23.33 10.11 -12.05
CA ASN A 278 -24.08 11.18 -11.38
C ASN A 278 -23.31 11.90 -10.26
N GLY A 279 -22.07 11.49 -9.96
CA GLY A 279 -21.20 12.10 -8.96
C GLY A 279 -21.60 11.84 -7.50
N ARG A 280 -22.57 10.96 -7.23
CA ARG A 280 -23.01 10.67 -5.86
C ARG A 280 -22.06 9.71 -5.16
N SER A 281 -21.98 9.83 -3.84
CA SER A 281 -21.28 8.88 -2.99
C SER A 281 -21.89 7.47 -3.07
N LEU A 282 -21.02 6.46 -3.11
CA LEU A 282 -21.35 5.04 -3.07
C LEU A 282 -20.54 4.35 -1.96
N SER A 283 -21.07 3.23 -1.46
CA SER A 283 -20.44 2.41 -0.41
C SER A 283 -20.28 3.17 0.93
N VAL A 284 -19.33 2.76 1.75
CA VAL A 284 -19.12 3.19 3.14
C VAL A 284 -18.86 4.69 3.22
N ALA A 285 -19.59 5.38 4.11
CA ALA A 285 -19.37 6.78 4.47
C ALA A 285 -19.70 7.00 5.96
N PRO A 286 -18.77 7.50 6.79
CA PRO A 286 -17.39 7.84 6.45
C PRO A 286 -16.51 6.61 6.22
N LEU A 287 -15.62 6.66 5.23
CA LEU A 287 -14.50 5.73 5.16
C LEU A 287 -13.28 6.34 5.86
N THR A 288 -12.88 5.78 7.00
CA THR A 288 -11.72 6.25 7.79
C THR A 288 -10.47 6.38 6.94
N TRP A 289 -10.23 5.44 6.02
CA TRP A 289 -9.03 5.44 5.17
C TRP A 289 -9.01 6.61 4.18
N SER A 290 -10.17 7.01 3.63
CA SER A 290 -10.26 8.20 2.77
C SER A 290 -9.98 9.48 3.57
N HIS A 291 -10.55 9.60 4.76
CA HIS A 291 -10.30 10.73 5.65
C HIS A 291 -8.85 10.82 6.13
N SER A 292 -8.25 9.70 6.56
CA SER A 292 -6.85 9.68 7.02
C SER A 292 -5.89 10.03 5.89
N THR A 293 -6.16 9.51 4.69
CA THR A 293 -5.34 9.82 3.50
C THR A 293 -5.47 11.29 3.15
N PHE A 294 -6.69 11.86 3.14
CA PHE A 294 -6.88 13.29 2.86
C PHE A 294 -6.08 14.17 3.81
N VAL A 295 -6.16 13.91 5.12
CA VAL A 295 -5.39 14.66 6.13
C VAL A 295 -3.88 14.51 5.86
N SER A 296 -3.39 13.28 5.65
CA SER A 296 -1.98 13.01 5.34
C SER A 296 -1.50 13.76 4.09
N THR A 297 -2.25 13.68 2.98
CA THR A 297 -1.95 14.34 1.71
C THR A 297 -1.89 15.86 1.88
N ILE A 298 -2.80 16.47 2.64
CA ILE A 298 -2.75 17.92 2.94
C ILE A 298 -1.50 18.28 3.75
N HIS A 299 -1.13 17.47 4.75
CA HIS A 299 0.11 17.70 5.50
C HIS A 299 1.33 17.64 4.58
N ARG A 300 1.44 16.59 3.75
CA ARG A 300 2.52 16.43 2.77
C ARG A 300 2.56 17.56 1.76
N TYR A 301 1.40 18.01 1.27
CA TYR A 301 1.29 19.16 0.36
C TYR A 301 1.87 20.42 1.01
N LEU A 302 1.46 20.74 2.25
CA LEU A 302 1.90 21.95 2.95
C LEU A 302 3.40 21.90 3.28
N GLU A 303 3.92 20.75 3.68
CA GLU A 303 5.36 20.54 3.91
C GLU A 303 6.15 20.73 2.61
N ARG A 304 5.68 20.13 1.51
CA ARG A 304 6.32 20.29 0.22
C ARG A 304 6.27 21.75 -0.24
N TYR A 305 5.10 22.39 -0.18
CA TYR A 305 4.93 23.80 -0.57
C TYR A 305 5.88 24.74 0.19
N ARG A 306 6.12 24.48 1.47
CA ARG A 306 7.06 25.27 2.31
C ARG A 306 8.53 24.99 1.99
N SER A 307 8.87 23.76 1.60
CA SER A 307 10.25 23.40 1.25
C SER A 307 10.66 23.86 -0.15
N LEU A 308 9.70 24.16 -1.02
CA LEU A 308 9.94 24.67 -2.36
C LEU A 308 10.17 26.19 -2.33
N GLU A 309 11.25 26.62 -2.97
CA GLU A 309 11.55 28.04 -3.20
C GLU A 309 10.47 28.68 -4.10
N ILE A 310 10.45 30.01 -4.16
CA ILE A 310 9.48 30.78 -4.96
C ILE A 310 9.74 30.58 -6.45
#